data_AF-A0A267FPH3-F1
#
_entry.id   AF-A0A267FPH3-F1
#
_cell.length_a   1.000
_cell.length_b   1.000
_cell.length_c   1.000
_cell.angle_alpha   90.00
_cell.angle_beta   90.00
_cell.angle_gamma   90.00
#
_symmetry.space_group_name_H-M   'P 1'
#
loop_
_entity.id
_entity.type
_entity.pdbx_description
1 polymer ?
#
loop_
_entity_poly.entity_id
_entity_poly.type
_entity_poly.pdbx_seq_one_letter_code
_entity_poly.pdbx_strand_id
1 'polypeptide(L)'
;IARLKAERALSELRERLDSQDAALATSERERDELREKLEDLQFSMAESMIGEEDNKLGGEGAAGASAASSGPAGDGLAMKPEAASASELSSLLERVSSLETRLAEREAENSKIREDAELEKQAAADEAASKLAAAEAAAAEQLAKLRSESDEAKHQMEKRLEEAGRAADEAKQRITELTSQLESVQASSTSLAAENERLSSDLMQAEASAAAARSETAAAVAQVDELRSQCSDLQASLQQARARISELLDAAASAPPPPPPPPPEQHQLQQQLEFLNSVIVDLKAKNTKLERDLYLLTALPDSSDTPSGGVQHQSYSAQPPRLYCDICEEFDQHDTEDCPVQGGSSESPRPSTRRLADASGGAGSNGGASRPYCHICEIFGHNTVDCNQDETY
;
A
#
# COMPACT_ATOMS: atom_id res chain seq x y z
N ILE A 1 -18.16 43.55 41.58
CA ILE A 1 -18.97 44.12 42.69
C ILE A 1 -18.10 44.78 43.77
N ALA A 2 -17.16 44.07 44.42
CA ALA A 2 -16.29 44.67 45.45
C ALA A 2 -15.43 45.85 44.93
N ARG A 3 -14.79 45.70 43.77
CA ARG A 3 -14.04 46.79 43.10
C ARG A 3 -14.88 48.04 42.83
N LEU A 4 -16.11 47.85 42.34
CA LEU A 4 -17.04 48.96 42.08
C LEU A 4 -17.48 49.68 43.37
N LYS A 5 -17.56 48.96 44.50
CA LYS A 5 -17.84 49.57 45.80
C LYS A 5 -16.65 50.40 46.31
N ALA A 6 -15.43 49.88 46.18
CA ALA A 6 -14.22 50.60 46.54
C ALA A 6 -13.98 51.83 45.66
N GLU A 7 -14.18 51.72 44.35
CA GLU A 7 -14.09 52.86 43.42
C GLU A 7 -15.11 53.96 43.76
N ARG A 8 -16.32 53.56 44.18
CA ARG A 8 -17.34 54.51 44.63
C ARG A 8 -17.00 55.18 45.95
N ALA A 9 -16.52 54.42 46.95
CA ALA A 9 -16.10 54.97 48.25
C ALA A 9 -14.94 55.96 48.09
N LEU A 10 -13.92 55.61 47.28
CA LEU A 10 -12.81 56.51 46.97
C LEU A 10 -13.25 57.76 46.20
N SER A 11 -14.26 57.65 45.33
CA SER A 11 -14.83 58.81 44.63
C SER A 11 -15.56 59.75 45.60
N GLU A 12 -16.34 59.20 46.52
CA GLU A 12 -17.07 59.96 47.54
C GLU A 12 -16.11 60.66 48.52
N LEU A 13 -14.98 60.01 48.88
CA LEU A 13 -13.94 60.62 49.71
C LEU A 13 -13.19 61.74 48.98
N ARG A 14 -12.87 61.57 47.69
CA ARG A 14 -12.24 62.61 46.87
C ARG A 14 -13.12 63.84 46.73
N GLU A 15 -14.40 63.65 46.42
CA GLU A 15 -15.34 64.76 46.29
C GLU A 15 -15.49 65.54 47.61
N ARG A 16 -15.50 64.83 48.75
CA ARG A 16 -15.48 65.46 50.07
C ARG A 16 -14.20 66.26 50.30
N LEU A 17 -13.04 65.70 49.97
CA LEU A 17 -11.75 66.37 50.14
C LEU A 17 -11.66 67.63 49.27
N ASP A 18 -12.04 67.55 47.99
CA ASP A 18 -12.08 68.68 47.07
C ASP A 18 -13.01 69.80 47.59
N SER A 19 -14.17 69.42 48.15
CA SER A 19 -15.10 70.38 48.75
C SER A 19 -14.55 71.06 50.01
N GLN A 20 -13.80 70.32 50.85
CA GLN A 20 -13.19 70.86 52.06
C GLN A 20 -11.97 71.72 51.75
N ASP A 21 -11.14 71.34 50.79
CA ASP A 21 -10.00 72.14 50.31
C ASP A 21 -10.46 73.46 49.69
N ALA A 22 -11.57 73.46 48.93
CA ALA A 22 -12.18 74.69 48.42
C ALA A 22 -12.68 75.60 49.56
N ALA A 23 -13.32 75.02 50.59
CA ALA A 23 -13.81 75.77 51.75
C ALA A 23 -12.67 76.34 52.61
N LEU A 24 -11.58 75.58 52.80
CA LEU A 24 -10.35 76.07 53.42
C LEU A 24 -9.81 77.28 52.67
N ALA A 25 -9.63 77.16 51.35
CA ALA A 25 -9.11 78.25 50.53
C ALA A 25 -9.99 79.51 50.60
N THR A 26 -11.32 79.38 50.75
CA THR A 26 -12.18 80.55 50.99
C THR A 26 -11.98 81.15 52.37
N SER A 27 -11.85 80.32 53.41
CA SER A 27 -11.65 80.77 54.79
C SER A 27 -10.26 81.37 55.02
N GLU A 28 -9.23 80.92 54.29
CA GLU A 28 -7.90 81.52 54.29
C GLU A 28 -7.91 82.92 53.69
N ARG A 29 -8.60 83.11 52.55
CA ARG A 29 -8.80 84.44 51.95
C ARG A 29 -9.54 85.38 52.90
N GLU A 30 -10.61 84.90 53.54
CA GLU A 30 -11.35 85.68 54.54
C GLU A 30 -10.47 86.08 55.74
N ARG A 31 -9.60 85.17 56.22
CA ARG A 31 -8.62 85.47 57.28
C ARG A 31 -7.65 86.56 56.82
N ASP A 32 -7.11 86.44 55.60
CA ASP A 32 -6.13 87.38 55.06
C ASP A 32 -6.74 88.78 54.87
N GLU A 33 -7.96 88.87 54.34
CA GLU A 33 -8.72 90.13 54.25
C GLU A 33 -9.00 90.75 55.62
N LEU A 34 -9.30 89.93 56.64
CA LEU A 34 -9.54 90.42 57.99
C LEU A 34 -8.24 90.85 58.69
N ARG A 35 -7.12 90.18 58.42
CA ARG A 35 -5.79 90.60 58.88
C ARG A 35 -5.38 91.93 58.26
N GLU A 36 -5.58 92.11 56.96
CA GLU A 36 -5.31 93.38 56.27
C GLU A 36 -6.13 94.53 56.88
N LYS A 37 -7.45 94.33 57.07
CA LYS A 37 -8.31 95.32 57.76
C LYS A 37 -7.87 95.62 59.18
N LEU A 38 -7.33 94.62 59.88
CA LEU A 38 -6.84 94.76 61.24
C LEU A 38 -5.53 95.55 61.27
N GLU A 39 -4.62 95.31 60.33
CA GLU A 39 -3.40 96.10 60.13
C GLU A 39 -3.72 97.56 59.78
N ASP A 40 -4.68 97.80 58.88
CA ASP A 40 -5.14 99.15 58.52
C ASP A 40 -5.74 99.90 59.70
N LEU A 41 -6.57 99.23 60.52
CA LEU A 41 -7.16 99.82 61.72
C LEU A 41 -6.12 100.09 62.81
N GLN A 42 -5.16 99.18 63.00
CA GLN A 42 -4.04 99.41 63.91
C GLN A 42 -3.19 100.59 63.49
N PHE A 43 -2.92 100.71 62.18
CA PHE A 43 -2.20 101.83 61.60
C PHE A 43 -2.94 103.15 61.79
N SER A 44 -4.25 103.19 61.50
CA SER A 44 -5.12 104.36 61.70
C SER A 44 -5.21 104.79 63.17
N MET A 45 -5.33 103.84 64.11
CA MET A 45 -5.30 104.13 65.54
C MET A 45 -3.94 104.69 65.99
N ALA A 46 -2.83 104.14 65.48
CA ALA A 46 -1.48 104.64 65.78
C ALA A 46 -1.26 106.06 65.24
N GLU A 47 -1.74 106.35 64.02
CA GLU A 47 -1.65 107.68 63.40
C GLU A 47 -2.49 108.72 64.16
N SER A 48 -3.69 108.34 64.63
CA SER A 48 -4.53 109.18 65.48
C SER A 48 -3.89 109.48 66.85
N MET A 49 -3.19 108.52 67.46
CA MET A 49 -2.48 108.73 68.72
C MET A 49 -1.29 109.69 68.57
N ILE A 50 -0.55 109.61 67.46
CA ILE A 50 0.57 110.52 67.15
C ILE A 50 0.04 111.95 66.91
N GLY A 51 -1.08 112.10 66.19
CA GLY A 51 -1.71 113.41 65.95
C GLY A 51 -2.25 114.10 67.20
N GLU A 52 -2.68 113.34 68.22
CA GLU A 52 -3.11 113.89 69.51
C GLU A 52 -1.91 114.31 70.40
N GLU A 53 -0.76 113.63 70.31
CA GLU A 53 0.47 114.03 71.00
C GLU A 53 1.09 115.30 70.41
N ASP A 54 1.10 115.45 69.08
CA ASP A 54 1.59 116.67 68.40
C ASP A 54 0.73 117.91 68.71
N ASN A 55 -0.60 117.75 68.83
CA ASN A 55 -1.52 118.84 69.19
C ASN A 55 -1.39 119.26 70.67
N LYS A 56 -0.78 118.43 71.52
CA LYS A 56 -0.51 118.72 72.94
C LYS A 56 0.85 119.38 73.17
N LEU A 57 1.79 119.25 72.22
CA LEU A 57 3.13 119.85 72.28
C LEU A 57 3.23 121.22 71.59
N GLY A 58 2.23 121.65 70.81
CA GLY A 58 2.21 122.96 70.11
C GLY A 58 1.66 124.16 70.90
N GLY A 59 1.39 124.03 72.20
CA GLY A 59 0.57 124.96 72.99
C GLY A 59 1.29 126.00 73.87
N GLU A 60 2.55 126.38 73.63
CA GLU A 60 3.22 127.46 74.39
C GLU A 60 4.14 128.31 73.47
N GLY A 61 3.72 129.54 73.09
CA GLY A 61 4.61 130.46 72.34
C GLY A 61 4.00 131.66 71.59
N ALA A 62 3.44 132.63 72.31
CA ALA A 62 3.39 134.10 72.06
C ALA A 62 3.17 134.73 70.63
N ALA A 63 1.97 135.31 70.47
CA ALA A 63 1.62 136.73 70.18
C ALA A 63 2.22 137.53 68.98
N GLY A 64 1.32 138.08 68.14
CA GLY A 64 1.56 139.33 67.38
C GLY A 64 0.62 139.68 66.19
N ALA A 65 -0.50 140.35 66.47
CA ALA A 65 -1.30 141.31 65.64
C ALA A 65 -1.98 140.85 64.30
N SER A 66 -3.33 140.71 64.25
CA SER A 66 -4.39 141.72 63.89
C SER A 66 -4.62 141.86 62.36
N ALA A 67 -5.81 141.83 61.74
CA ALA A 67 -7.21 141.91 62.16
C ALA A 67 -8.21 141.45 61.04
N ALA A 68 -9.41 141.05 61.48
CA ALA A 68 -10.76 141.10 60.84
C ALA A 68 -11.05 140.16 59.62
N SER A 69 -12.18 139.45 59.50
CA SER A 69 -13.54 139.67 60.03
C SER A 69 -14.45 138.41 60.04
N SER A 70 -15.25 138.29 61.11
CA SER A 70 -16.65 137.79 61.22
C SER A 70 -17.02 136.32 60.90
N GLY A 71 -17.38 135.57 61.96
CA GLY A 71 -18.26 134.38 61.97
C GLY A 71 -19.77 134.75 61.93
N PRO A 72 -20.75 133.85 62.20
CA PRO A 72 -20.79 132.80 63.27
C PRO A 72 -21.11 131.37 62.73
N ALA A 73 -20.80 130.22 63.35
CA ALA A 73 -20.93 129.65 64.71
C ALA A 73 -22.15 128.70 64.90
N GLY A 74 -21.87 127.57 65.59
CA GLY A 74 -22.80 126.59 66.19
C GLY A 74 -23.06 125.35 65.31
N ASP A 75 -22.97 124.08 65.72
CA ASP A 75 -22.80 123.36 67.00
C ASP A 75 -22.14 122.01 66.60
N GLY A 76 -21.14 121.46 67.29
CA GLY A 76 -21.27 120.89 68.61
C GLY A 76 -21.73 119.42 68.53
N LEU A 77 -20.78 118.47 68.42
CA LEU A 77 -20.84 117.08 68.92
C LEU A 77 -19.51 116.36 68.54
N ALA A 78 -18.44 116.68 69.26
CA ALA A 78 -17.18 115.94 69.20
C ALA A 78 -17.00 115.21 70.54
N MET A 79 -17.26 113.90 70.55
CA MET A 79 -16.78 112.93 71.55
C MET A 79 -17.22 111.50 71.13
N LYS A 80 -16.23 110.59 71.05
CA LYS A 80 -16.28 109.11 70.87
C LYS A 80 -15.90 108.46 69.50
N PRO A 81 -14.83 108.84 68.79
CA PRO A 81 -14.24 107.95 67.77
C PRO A 81 -13.33 106.85 68.39
N GLU A 82 -12.62 107.15 69.49
CA GLU A 82 -11.61 106.26 70.08
C GLU A 82 -12.19 104.96 70.69
N ALA A 83 -13.24 105.06 71.50
CA ALA A 83 -13.86 103.89 72.14
C ALA A 83 -14.61 102.97 71.16
N ALA A 84 -15.10 103.51 70.03
CA ALA A 84 -15.72 102.75 68.96
C ALA A 84 -14.67 101.96 68.16
N SER A 85 -13.55 102.62 67.80
CA SER A 85 -12.43 101.97 67.10
C SER A 85 -11.74 100.86 67.89
N ALA A 86 -11.61 101.01 69.22
CA ALA A 86 -11.03 99.98 70.09
C ALA A 86 -11.95 98.73 70.23
N SER A 87 -13.28 98.93 70.25
CA SER A 87 -14.25 97.82 70.27
C SER A 87 -14.28 97.05 68.95
N GLU A 88 -14.13 97.75 67.83
CA GLU A 88 -14.05 97.14 66.49
C GLU A 88 -12.75 96.34 66.32
N LEU A 89 -11.61 96.86 66.81
CA LEU A 89 -10.34 96.15 66.83
C LEU A 89 -10.42 94.85 67.64
N SER A 90 -11.00 94.89 68.84
CA SER A 90 -11.16 93.69 69.68
C SER A 90 -12.07 92.64 69.03
N SER A 91 -13.14 93.08 68.37
CA SER A 91 -14.06 92.19 67.63
C SER A 91 -13.36 91.52 66.43
N LEU A 92 -12.54 92.26 65.69
CA LEU A 92 -11.76 91.72 64.57
C LEU A 92 -10.67 90.75 65.04
N LEU A 93 -9.98 91.05 66.15
CA LEU A 93 -9.01 90.13 66.77
C LEU A 93 -9.67 88.80 67.19
N GLU A 94 -10.85 88.86 67.81
CA GLU A 94 -11.61 87.66 68.19
C GLU A 94 -12.10 86.89 66.96
N ARG A 95 -12.49 87.60 65.89
CA ARG A 95 -12.90 86.98 64.63
C ARG A 95 -11.74 86.30 63.90
N VAL A 96 -10.57 86.95 63.81
CA VAL A 96 -9.36 86.38 63.20
C VAL A 96 -8.88 85.17 63.99
N SER A 97 -8.78 85.25 65.31
CA SER A 97 -8.38 84.11 66.15
C SER A 97 -9.36 82.93 66.09
N SER A 98 -10.66 83.20 66.01
CA SER A 98 -11.69 82.18 65.79
C SER A 98 -11.60 81.54 64.39
N LEU A 99 -11.26 82.31 63.36
CA LEU A 99 -11.06 81.77 62.01
C LEU A 99 -9.77 80.93 61.92
N GLU A 100 -8.70 81.35 62.58
CA GLU A 100 -7.43 80.61 62.62
C GLU A 100 -7.58 79.25 63.31
N THR A 101 -8.32 79.18 64.42
CA THR A 101 -8.62 77.90 65.09
C THR A 101 -9.46 76.99 64.19
N ARG A 102 -10.48 77.52 63.52
CA ARG A 102 -11.31 76.75 62.58
C ARG A 102 -10.54 76.27 61.35
N LEU A 103 -9.60 77.06 60.84
CA LEU A 103 -8.70 76.65 59.76
C LEU A 103 -7.79 75.51 60.21
N ALA A 104 -7.15 75.62 61.38
CA ALA A 104 -6.30 74.57 61.91
C ALA A 104 -7.06 73.25 62.17
N GLU A 105 -8.29 73.32 62.68
CA GLU A 105 -9.15 72.14 62.87
C GLU A 105 -9.50 71.47 61.52
N ARG A 106 -9.82 72.28 60.50
CA ARG A 106 -10.17 71.80 59.16
C ARG A 106 -8.98 71.23 58.41
N GLU A 107 -7.80 71.82 58.54
CA GLU A 107 -6.54 71.28 58.01
C GLU A 107 -6.22 69.92 58.64
N ALA A 108 -6.41 69.78 59.96
CA ALA A 108 -6.23 68.51 60.66
C ALA A 108 -7.27 67.45 60.24
N GLU A 109 -8.52 67.85 60.00
CA GLU A 109 -9.58 66.96 59.48
C GLU A 109 -9.25 66.48 58.06
N ASN A 110 -8.83 67.39 57.17
CA ASN A 110 -8.40 67.06 55.81
C ASN A 110 -7.18 66.13 55.79
N SER A 111 -6.22 66.32 56.69
CA SER A 111 -5.07 65.41 56.83
C SER A 111 -5.52 63.98 57.16
N LYS A 112 -6.46 63.83 58.09
CA LYS A 112 -7.00 62.51 58.47
C LYS A 112 -7.77 61.86 57.33
N ILE A 113 -8.61 62.62 56.62
CA ILE A 113 -9.35 62.12 55.46
C ILE A 113 -8.39 61.65 54.37
N ARG A 114 -7.27 62.35 54.14
CA ARG A 114 -6.24 61.94 53.19
C ARG A 114 -5.57 60.62 53.61
N GLU A 115 -5.18 60.50 54.88
CA GLU A 115 -4.60 59.27 55.42
C GLU A 115 -5.56 58.07 55.31
N ASP A 116 -6.82 58.25 55.71
CA ASP A 116 -7.85 57.21 55.63
C ASP A 116 -8.11 56.79 54.17
N ALA A 117 -8.16 57.74 53.23
CA ALA A 117 -8.33 57.46 51.81
C ALA A 117 -7.12 56.70 51.21
N GLU A 118 -5.90 57.01 51.67
CA GLU A 118 -4.70 56.27 51.27
C GLU A 118 -4.70 54.84 51.80
N LEU A 119 -5.07 54.64 53.08
CA LEU A 119 -5.19 53.32 53.68
C LEU A 119 -6.27 52.47 52.99
N GLU A 120 -7.44 53.04 52.70
CA GLU A 120 -8.52 52.33 52.00
C GLU A 120 -8.10 51.98 50.55
N LYS A 121 -7.38 52.88 49.87
CA LYS A 121 -6.82 52.62 48.54
C LYS A 121 -5.79 51.50 48.56
N GLN A 122 -4.89 51.48 49.55
CA GLN A 122 -3.89 50.41 49.71
C GLN A 122 -4.56 49.08 50.01
N ALA A 123 -5.52 49.04 50.95
CA ALA A 123 -6.26 47.83 51.27
C ALA A 123 -7.02 47.26 50.05
N ALA A 124 -7.66 48.13 49.25
CA ALA A 124 -8.32 47.73 48.02
C ALA A 124 -7.34 47.20 46.95
N ALA A 125 -6.14 47.80 46.86
CA ALA A 125 -5.08 47.35 45.95
C ALA A 125 -4.53 45.98 46.37
N ASP A 126 -4.26 45.77 47.67
CA ASP A 126 -3.78 44.49 48.21
C ASP A 126 -4.83 43.38 48.05
N GLU A 127 -6.10 43.67 48.30
CA GLU A 127 -7.19 42.72 48.08
C GLU A 127 -7.32 42.35 46.60
N ALA A 128 -7.19 43.32 45.69
CA ALA A 128 -7.20 43.08 44.25
C ALA A 128 -5.99 42.24 43.80
N ALA A 129 -4.79 42.56 44.29
CA ALA A 129 -3.57 41.83 43.99
C ALA A 129 -3.64 40.38 44.49
N SER A 130 -4.13 40.17 45.72
CA SER A 130 -4.32 38.84 46.29
C SER A 130 -5.33 38.00 45.48
N LYS A 131 -6.46 38.60 45.08
CA LYS A 131 -7.45 37.92 44.22
C LYS A 131 -6.89 37.58 42.84
N LEU A 132 -6.10 38.48 42.26
CA LEU A 132 -5.44 38.23 40.98
C LEU A 132 -4.45 37.07 41.10
N ALA A 133 -3.58 37.09 42.11
CA ALA A 133 -2.63 36.01 42.37
C ALA A 133 -3.32 34.66 42.60
N ALA A 134 -4.43 34.64 43.34
CA ALA A 134 -5.22 33.43 43.55
C ALA A 134 -5.87 32.92 42.25
N ALA A 135 -6.39 33.83 41.41
CA ALA A 135 -6.96 33.47 40.11
C ALA A 135 -5.91 32.94 39.14
N GLU A 136 -4.71 33.56 39.12
CA GLU A 136 -3.58 33.10 38.33
C GLU A 136 -3.09 31.71 38.77
N ALA A 137 -2.98 31.47 40.08
CA ALA A 137 -2.62 30.16 40.62
C ALA A 137 -3.66 29.08 40.26
N ALA A 138 -4.95 29.40 40.39
CA ALA A 138 -6.03 28.48 40.02
C ALA A 138 -6.03 28.18 38.51
N ALA A 139 -5.81 29.19 37.66
CA ALA A 139 -5.69 29.02 36.22
C ALA A 139 -4.46 28.17 35.84
N ALA A 140 -3.32 28.39 36.50
CA ALA A 140 -2.11 27.59 36.29
C ALA A 140 -2.33 26.12 36.68
N GLU A 141 -3.03 25.85 37.78
CA GLU A 141 -3.38 24.49 38.20
C GLU A 141 -4.31 23.80 37.19
N GLN A 142 -5.33 24.51 36.69
CA GLN A 142 -6.22 23.99 35.65
C GLN A 142 -5.48 23.68 34.34
N LEU A 143 -4.57 24.56 33.92
CA LEU A 143 -3.73 24.33 32.74
C LEU A 143 -2.79 23.13 32.95
N ALA A 144 -2.23 22.94 34.15
CA ALA A 144 -1.40 21.78 34.46
C ALA A 144 -2.21 20.48 34.39
N LYS A 145 -3.44 20.47 34.92
CA LYS A 145 -4.36 19.31 34.84
C LYS A 145 -4.71 18.98 33.39
N LEU A 146 -5.14 19.97 32.60
CA LEU A 146 -5.47 19.78 31.19
C LEU A 146 -4.27 19.29 30.36
N ARG A 147 -3.06 19.79 30.66
CA ARG A 147 -1.83 19.29 30.03
C ARG A 147 -1.59 17.81 30.37
N SER A 148 -1.69 17.45 31.65
CA SER A 148 -1.54 16.05 32.09
C SER A 148 -2.58 15.13 31.44
N GLU A 149 -3.84 15.55 31.37
CA GLU A 149 -4.91 14.78 30.71
C GLU A 149 -4.65 14.65 29.20
N SER A 150 -4.18 15.72 28.55
CA SER A 150 -3.82 15.69 27.14
C SER A 150 -2.64 14.76 26.87
N ASP A 151 -1.62 14.74 27.72
CA ASP A 151 -0.44 13.89 27.55
C ASP A 151 -0.78 12.42 27.81
N GLU A 152 -1.60 12.13 28.81
CA GLU A 152 -2.15 10.78 29.04
C GLU A 152 -2.99 10.30 27.85
N ALA A 153 -3.86 11.16 27.31
CA ALA A 153 -4.67 10.83 26.14
C ALA A 153 -3.79 10.57 24.90
N LYS A 154 -2.73 11.35 24.68
CA LYS A 154 -1.77 11.11 23.59
C LYS A 154 -1.07 9.77 23.77
N HIS A 155 -0.56 9.49 24.97
CA HIS A 155 0.12 8.23 25.26
C HIS A 155 -0.80 7.02 25.04
N GLN A 156 -2.07 7.11 25.45
CA GLN A 156 -3.06 6.06 25.17
C GLN A 156 -3.33 5.88 23.67
N MET A 157 -3.38 6.96 22.89
CA MET A 157 -3.55 6.88 21.44
C MET A 157 -2.32 6.28 20.74
N GLU A 158 -1.11 6.66 21.14
CA GLU A 158 0.14 6.06 20.63
C GLU A 158 0.19 4.57 20.92
N LYS A 159 -0.13 4.16 22.15
CA LYS A 159 -0.21 2.73 22.51
C LYS A 159 -1.23 1.97 21.66
N ARG A 160 -2.42 2.54 21.44
CA ARG A 160 -3.44 1.92 20.58
C ARG A 160 -3.01 1.82 19.12
N LEU A 161 -2.26 2.81 18.62
CA LEU A 161 -1.69 2.77 17.27
C LEU A 161 -0.63 1.67 17.14
N GLU A 162 0.24 1.50 18.15
CA GLU A 162 1.21 0.40 18.17
C GLU A 162 0.52 -0.97 18.23
N GLU A 163 -0.49 -1.14 19.09
CA GLU A 163 -1.26 -2.38 19.18
C GLU A 163 -2.00 -2.70 17.87
N ALA A 164 -2.62 -1.70 17.25
CA ALA A 164 -3.26 -1.85 15.94
C ALA A 164 -2.24 -2.18 14.84
N GLY A 165 -1.05 -1.59 14.88
CA GLY A 165 0.05 -1.89 13.97
C GLY A 165 0.50 -3.35 14.08
N ARG A 166 0.73 -3.85 15.32
CA ARG A 166 1.07 -5.25 15.56
C ARG A 166 -0.02 -6.21 15.06
N ALA A 167 -1.28 -5.92 15.37
CA ALA A 167 -2.40 -6.73 14.89
C ALA A 167 -2.51 -6.76 13.36
N ALA A 168 -2.22 -5.63 12.69
CA ALA A 168 -2.20 -5.56 11.23
C ALA A 168 -1.06 -6.40 10.64
N ASP A 169 0.13 -6.37 11.24
CA ASP A 169 1.26 -7.18 10.78
C ASP A 169 1.06 -8.68 11.02
N GLU A 170 0.47 -9.07 12.16
CA GLU A 170 0.03 -10.45 12.42
C GLU A 170 -1.00 -10.91 11.38
N ALA A 171 -1.99 -10.06 11.05
CA ALA A 171 -2.98 -10.36 10.02
C ALA A 171 -2.33 -10.53 8.64
N LYS A 172 -1.36 -9.67 8.27
CA LYS A 172 -0.59 -9.81 7.02
C LYS A 172 0.18 -11.13 6.99
N GLN A 173 0.88 -11.48 8.06
CA GLN A 173 1.58 -12.76 8.16
C GLN A 173 0.62 -13.94 7.98
N ARG A 174 -0.54 -13.90 8.63
CA ARG A 174 -1.55 -14.96 8.48
C ARG A 174 -2.11 -15.04 7.08
N ILE A 175 -2.34 -13.91 6.41
CA ILE A 175 -2.75 -13.88 5.00
C ILE A 175 -1.67 -14.55 4.13
N THR A 176 -0.39 -14.18 4.29
CA THR A 176 0.69 -14.79 3.50
C THR A 176 0.81 -16.30 3.71
N GLU A 177 0.65 -16.77 4.95
CA GLU A 177 0.66 -18.20 5.28
C GLU A 177 -0.52 -18.93 4.63
N LEU A 178 -1.74 -18.38 4.75
CA LEU A 178 -2.94 -18.97 4.14
C LEU A 178 -2.87 -18.97 2.61
N THR A 179 -2.32 -17.93 2.00
CA THR A 179 -2.09 -17.87 0.55
C THR A 179 -1.13 -18.97 0.12
N SER A 180 0.00 -19.16 0.82
CA SER A 180 0.94 -20.25 0.53
C SER A 180 0.31 -21.63 0.70
N GLN A 181 -0.51 -21.84 1.75
CA GLN A 181 -1.25 -23.08 1.93
C GLN A 181 -2.24 -23.33 0.79
N LEU A 182 -2.94 -22.27 0.35
CA LEU A 182 -3.90 -22.36 -0.75
C LEU A 182 -3.22 -22.70 -2.08
N GLU A 183 -2.06 -22.10 -2.36
CA GLU A 183 -1.22 -22.44 -3.52
C GLU A 183 -0.74 -23.89 -3.46
N SER A 184 -0.30 -24.38 -2.29
CA SER A 184 0.10 -25.77 -2.11
C SER A 184 -1.05 -26.75 -2.34
N VAL A 185 -2.24 -26.44 -1.83
CA VAL A 185 -3.44 -27.26 -2.03
C VAL A 185 -3.90 -27.22 -3.49
N GLN A 186 -3.79 -26.06 -4.14
CA GLN A 186 -4.10 -25.94 -5.56
C GLN A 186 -3.13 -26.76 -6.42
N ALA A 187 -1.83 -26.71 -6.14
CA ALA A 187 -0.84 -27.54 -6.82
C ALA A 187 -1.11 -29.04 -6.63
N SER A 188 -1.39 -29.49 -5.40
CA SER A 188 -1.70 -30.90 -5.15
C SER A 188 -3.00 -31.34 -5.82
N SER A 189 -4.03 -30.49 -5.82
CA SER A 189 -5.29 -30.73 -6.52
C SER A 189 -5.07 -30.89 -8.04
N THR A 190 -4.27 -30.01 -8.65
CA THR A 190 -3.94 -30.13 -10.09
C THR A 190 -3.16 -31.40 -10.41
N SER A 191 -2.22 -31.80 -9.54
CA SER A 191 -1.47 -33.06 -9.71
C SER A 191 -2.38 -34.27 -9.60
N LEU A 192 -3.28 -34.31 -8.62
CA LEU A 192 -4.25 -35.39 -8.44
C LEU A 192 -5.25 -35.47 -9.59
N ALA A 193 -5.65 -34.33 -10.16
CA ALA A 193 -6.51 -34.29 -11.34
C ALA A 193 -5.82 -34.91 -12.55
N ALA A 194 -4.56 -34.54 -12.81
CA ALA A 194 -3.77 -35.12 -13.90
C ALA A 194 -3.53 -36.63 -13.70
N GLU A 195 -3.29 -37.08 -12.47
CA GLU A 195 -3.16 -38.49 -12.15
C GLU A 195 -4.49 -39.25 -12.38
N ASN A 196 -5.63 -38.66 -12.01
CA ASN A 196 -6.95 -39.24 -12.28
C ASN A 196 -7.23 -39.40 -13.77
N GLU A 197 -6.90 -38.37 -14.59
CA GLU A 197 -7.04 -38.45 -16.04
C GLU A 197 -6.17 -39.55 -16.63
N ARG A 198 -4.93 -39.67 -16.17
CA ARG A 198 -4.02 -40.74 -16.59
C ARG A 198 -4.57 -42.12 -16.22
N LEU A 199 -4.96 -42.32 -14.97
CA LEU A 199 -5.52 -43.60 -14.52
C LEU A 199 -6.80 -43.96 -15.26
N SER A 200 -7.63 -42.97 -15.60
CA SER A 200 -8.84 -43.19 -16.40
C SER A 200 -8.51 -43.63 -17.83
N SER A 201 -7.47 -43.06 -18.45
CA SER A 201 -6.96 -43.49 -19.75
C SER A 201 -6.38 -44.90 -19.69
N ASP A 202 -5.56 -45.19 -18.68
CA ASP A 202 -4.96 -46.52 -18.46
C ASP A 202 -6.05 -47.59 -18.25
N LEU A 203 -7.10 -47.26 -17.49
CA LEU A 203 -8.27 -48.12 -17.31
C LEU A 203 -8.97 -48.41 -18.63
N MET A 204 -9.27 -47.38 -19.44
CA MET A 204 -9.89 -47.57 -20.76
C MET A 204 -9.04 -48.46 -21.66
N GLN A 205 -7.72 -48.27 -21.67
CA GLN A 205 -6.81 -49.09 -22.48
C GLN A 205 -6.78 -50.55 -21.98
N ALA A 206 -6.77 -50.76 -20.67
CA ALA A 206 -6.82 -52.09 -20.07
C ALA A 206 -8.14 -52.80 -20.39
N GLU A 207 -9.28 -52.09 -20.31
CA GLU A 207 -10.59 -52.63 -20.69
C GLU A 207 -10.66 -52.99 -22.18
N ALA A 208 -10.13 -52.14 -23.06
CA ALA A 208 -10.05 -52.42 -24.50
C ALA A 208 -9.16 -53.65 -24.79
N SER A 209 -8.00 -53.75 -24.15
CA SER A 209 -7.11 -54.91 -24.26
C SER A 209 -7.78 -56.19 -23.75
N ALA A 210 -8.50 -56.11 -22.63
CA ALA A 210 -9.24 -57.24 -22.09
C ALA A 210 -10.38 -57.68 -23.03
N ALA A 211 -11.08 -56.74 -23.65
CA ALA A 211 -12.10 -57.03 -24.65
C ALA A 211 -11.52 -57.72 -25.90
N ALA A 212 -10.37 -57.25 -26.40
CA ALA A 212 -9.64 -57.86 -27.51
C ALA A 212 -9.22 -59.30 -27.18
N ALA A 213 -8.58 -59.52 -26.02
CA ALA A 213 -8.17 -60.85 -25.59
C ALA A 213 -9.36 -61.81 -25.42
N ARG A 214 -10.52 -61.33 -24.92
CA ARG A 214 -11.76 -62.13 -24.86
C ARG A 214 -12.26 -62.50 -26.26
N SER A 215 -12.20 -61.59 -27.22
CA SER A 215 -12.59 -61.87 -28.61
C SER A 215 -11.68 -62.91 -29.26
N GLU A 216 -10.36 -62.78 -29.09
CA GLU A 216 -9.38 -63.77 -29.55
C GLU A 216 -9.61 -65.13 -28.90
N THR A 217 -9.86 -65.16 -27.59
CA THR A 217 -10.15 -66.40 -26.87
C THR A 217 -11.43 -67.05 -27.39
N ALA A 218 -12.49 -66.28 -27.64
CA ALA A 218 -13.73 -66.80 -28.22
C ALA A 218 -13.52 -67.36 -29.64
N ALA A 219 -12.71 -66.69 -30.46
CA ALA A 219 -12.35 -67.17 -31.80
C ALA A 219 -11.53 -68.47 -31.74
N ALA A 220 -10.57 -68.56 -30.82
CA ALA A 220 -9.78 -69.76 -30.62
C ALA A 220 -10.65 -70.95 -30.14
N VAL A 221 -11.60 -70.70 -29.22
CA VAL A 221 -12.56 -71.72 -28.78
C VAL A 221 -13.41 -72.21 -29.96
N ALA A 222 -13.93 -71.29 -30.79
CA ALA A 222 -14.70 -71.67 -31.98
C ALA A 222 -13.89 -72.51 -32.97
N GLN A 223 -12.61 -72.19 -33.18
CA GLN A 223 -11.71 -72.99 -34.02
C GLN A 223 -11.45 -74.38 -33.44
N VAL A 224 -11.27 -74.49 -32.12
CA VAL A 224 -11.12 -75.79 -31.44
C VAL A 224 -12.36 -76.64 -31.60
N ASP A 225 -13.56 -76.07 -31.46
CA ASP A 225 -14.81 -76.80 -31.63
C ASP A 225 -15.02 -77.26 -33.08
N GLU A 226 -14.68 -76.44 -34.07
CA GLU A 226 -14.67 -76.81 -35.49
C GLU A 226 -13.71 -77.97 -35.76
N LEU A 227 -12.46 -77.88 -35.29
CA LEU A 227 -11.47 -78.96 -35.44
C LEU A 227 -11.91 -80.25 -34.75
N ARG A 228 -12.60 -80.16 -33.61
CA ARG A 228 -13.19 -81.31 -32.92
C ARG A 228 -14.30 -81.95 -33.75
N SER A 229 -15.17 -81.15 -34.38
CA SER A 229 -16.20 -81.65 -35.31
C SER A 229 -15.56 -82.38 -36.48
N GLN A 230 -14.57 -81.77 -37.14
CA GLN A 230 -13.85 -82.38 -38.25
C GLN A 230 -13.15 -83.69 -37.84
N CYS A 231 -12.52 -83.73 -36.66
CA CYS A 231 -11.94 -84.96 -36.13
C CYS A 231 -13.00 -86.06 -35.94
N SER A 232 -14.18 -85.70 -35.40
CA SER A 232 -15.31 -86.62 -35.23
C SER A 232 -15.82 -87.14 -36.57
N ASP A 233 -16.00 -86.27 -37.57
CA ASP A 233 -16.47 -86.64 -38.90
C ASP A 233 -15.48 -87.55 -39.63
N LEU A 234 -14.17 -87.24 -39.53
CA LEU A 234 -13.11 -88.09 -40.06
C LEU A 234 -13.06 -89.45 -39.36
N GLN A 235 -13.25 -89.50 -38.04
CA GLN A 235 -13.36 -90.76 -37.30
C GLN A 235 -14.56 -91.59 -37.77
N ALA A 236 -15.72 -90.98 -37.97
CA ALA A 236 -16.91 -91.64 -38.49
C ALA A 236 -16.68 -92.16 -39.92
N SER A 237 -16.07 -91.35 -40.78
CA SER A 237 -15.70 -91.73 -42.15
C SER A 237 -14.72 -92.91 -42.18
N LEU A 238 -13.71 -92.90 -41.31
CA LEU A 238 -12.77 -94.01 -41.14
C LEU A 238 -13.46 -95.29 -40.66
N GLN A 239 -14.40 -95.20 -39.72
CA GLN A 239 -15.20 -96.34 -39.28
C GLN A 239 -16.05 -96.91 -40.42
N GLN A 240 -16.70 -96.04 -41.21
CA GLN A 240 -17.48 -96.46 -42.37
C GLN A 240 -16.61 -97.11 -43.45
N ALA A 241 -15.43 -96.56 -43.73
CA ALA A 241 -14.48 -97.14 -44.68
C ALA A 241 -13.99 -98.52 -44.21
N ARG A 242 -13.68 -98.66 -42.92
CA ARG A 242 -13.33 -99.97 -42.32
C ARG A 242 -14.47 -100.98 -42.44
N ALA A 243 -15.70 -100.57 -42.17
CA ALA A 243 -16.87 -101.43 -42.33
C ALA A 243 -17.03 -101.90 -43.78
N ARG A 244 -16.93 -100.99 -44.76
CA ARG A 244 -16.97 -101.35 -46.20
C ARG A 244 -15.85 -102.30 -46.60
N ILE A 245 -14.62 -102.08 -46.11
CA ILE A 245 -13.50 -102.99 -46.36
C ILE A 245 -13.82 -104.38 -45.80
N SER A 246 -14.37 -104.47 -44.59
CA SER A 246 -14.80 -105.74 -44.00
C SER A 246 -15.86 -106.43 -44.85
N GLU A 247 -16.90 -105.70 -45.29
CA GLU A 247 -17.95 -106.23 -46.18
C GLU A 247 -17.37 -106.75 -47.50
N LEU A 248 -16.42 -106.03 -48.11
CA LEU A 248 -15.76 -106.46 -49.34
C LEU A 248 -14.89 -107.70 -49.12
N LEU A 249 -14.21 -107.81 -47.98
CA LEU A 249 -13.44 -108.99 -47.60
C LEU A 249 -14.35 -110.21 -47.38
N ASP A 250 -15.49 -110.03 -46.71
CA ASP A 250 -16.49 -111.09 -46.52
C ASP A 250 -17.13 -111.50 -47.86
N ALA A 251 -17.41 -110.54 -48.75
CA ALA A 251 -17.90 -110.82 -50.10
C ALA A 251 -16.87 -111.58 -50.95
N ALA A 252 -15.58 -111.24 -50.83
CA ALA A 252 -14.50 -111.94 -51.50
C ALA A 252 -14.29 -113.36 -50.94
N ALA A 253 -14.52 -113.57 -49.64
CA ALA A 253 -14.47 -114.89 -49.01
C ALA A 253 -15.66 -115.80 -49.40
N SER A 254 -16.79 -115.21 -49.82
CA SER A 254 -18.01 -115.92 -50.27
C SER A 254 -18.10 -116.12 -51.79
N ALA A 255 -17.11 -115.63 -52.55
CA ALA A 255 -17.06 -115.79 -54.01
C ALA A 255 -16.47 -117.17 -54.40
N PRO A 256 -17.10 -117.92 -55.34
CA PRO A 256 -16.53 -119.15 -55.86
C PRO A 256 -15.22 -118.89 -56.64
N PRO A 257 -14.27 -119.84 -56.67
CA PRO A 257 -12.94 -119.61 -57.27
C PRO A 257 -13.09 -119.24 -58.75
N PRO A 258 -12.43 -118.15 -59.22
CA PRO A 258 -12.48 -117.78 -60.62
C PRO A 258 -11.79 -118.85 -61.50
N PRO A 259 -12.34 -119.17 -62.69
CA PRO A 259 -11.75 -120.11 -63.62
C PRO A 259 -10.38 -119.61 -64.15
N PRO A 260 -9.47 -120.53 -64.51
CA PRO A 260 -8.12 -120.17 -64.94
C PRO A 260 -8.13 -119.27 -66.19
N PRO A 261 -7.33 -118.20 -66.22
CA PRO A 261 -7.30 -117.27 -67.34
C PRO A 261 -6.65 -117.90 -68.60
N PRO A 262 -7.05 -117.46 -69.81
CA PRO A 262 -6.46 -117.90 -71.07
C PRO A 262 -4.96 -117.51 -71.16
N PRO A 263 -4.15 -118.27 -71.92
CA PRO A 263 -2.70 -118.11 -71.94
C PRO A 263 -2.28 -116.72 -72.45
N PRO A 264 -1.20 -116.16 -71.89
CA PRO A 264 -0.93 -114.74 -71.97
C PRO A 264 -0.33 -114.30 -73.31
N GLU A 265 -0.61 -113.05 -73.68
CA GLU A 265 0.11 -112.23 -74.67
C GLU A 265 1.58 -111.95 -74.23
N GLN A 266 2.21 -112.89 -73.54
CA GLN A 266 3.59 -112.82 -73.05
C GLN A 266 4.56 -112.67 -74.21
N HIS A 267 4.33 -113.32 -75.36
CA HIS A 267 5.28 -113.23 -76.47
C HIS A 267 5.40 -111.81 -77.03
N GLN A 268 4.31 -111.04 -77.07
CA GLN A 268 4.32 -109.68 -77.61
C GLN A 268 4.91 -108.68 -76.60
N LEU A 269 4.61 -108.86 -75.31
CA LEU A 269 5.26 -108.10 -74.22
C LEU A 269 6.75 -108.44 -74.09
N GLN A 270 7.13 -109.71 -74.27
CA GLN A 270 8.50 -110.16 -74.19
C GLN A 270 9.31 -109.68 -75.39
N GLN A 271 8.74 -109.61 -76.59
CA GLN A 271 9.36 -108.93 -77.74
C GLN A 271 9.51 -107.41 -77.53
N GLN A 272 8.52 -106.75 -76.93
CA GLN A 272 8.63 -105.33 -76.58
C GLN A 272 9.68 -105.08 -75.49
N LEU A 273 9.79 -105.97 -74.51
CA LEU A 273 10.83 -105.92 -73.49
C LEU A 273 12.23 -106.20 -74.07
N GLU A 274 12.37 -107.15 -75.00
CA GLU A 274 13.62 -107.43 -75.70
C GLU A 274 14.07 -106.22 -76.55
N PHE A 275 13.11 -105.58 -77.25
CA PHE A 275 13.36 -104.36 -78.01
C PHE A 275 13.72 -103.16 -77.10
N LEU A 276 13.01 -102.97 -75.99
CA LEU A 276 13.35 -101.93 -75.01
C LEU A 276 14.72 -102.19 -74.40
N ASN A 277 15.06 -103.43 -74.06
CA ASN A 277 16.37 -103.79 -73.52
C ASN A 277 17.49 -103.55 -74.54
N SER A 278 17.30 -103.85 -75.82
CA SER A 278 18.31 -103.54 -76.86
C SER A 278 18.51 -102.03 -77.03
N VAL A 279 17.42 -101.24 -77.02
CA VAL A 279 17.47 -99.77 -77.08
C VAL A 279 18.14 -99.17 -75.82
N ILE A 280 17.86 -99.72 -74.64
CA ILE A 280 18.48 -99.30 -73.38
C ILE A 280 19.98 -99.61 -73.37
N VAL A 281 20.40 -100.77 -73.89
CA VAL A 281 21.82 -101.12 -74.02
C VAL A 281 22.53 -100.18 -74.99
N ASP A 282 21.91 -99.88 -76.14
CA ASP A 282 22.45 -98.92 -77.11
C ASP A 282 22.54 -97.50 -76.55
N LEU A 283 21.53 -97.05 -75.80
CA LEU A 283 21.52 -95.76 -75.13
C LEU A 283 22.59 -95.69 -74.04
N LYS A 284 22.77 -96.74 -73.23
CA LYS A 284 23.85 -96.79 -72.22
C LYS A 284 25.24 -96.84 -72.87
N ALA A 285 25.41 -97.54 -73.98
CA ALA A 285 26.65 -97.54 -74.74
C ALA A 285 26.96 -96.15 -75.32
N LYS A 286 25.94 -95.44 -75.84
CA LYS A 286 26.09 -94.05 -76.29
C LYS A 286 26.38 -93.09 -75.13
N ASN A 287 25.72 -93.24 -73.98
CA ASN A 287 25.97 -92.41 -72.81
C ASN A 287 27.38 -92.61 -72.27
N THR A 288 27.83 -93.86 -72.12
CA THR A 288 29.20 -94.15 -71.67
C THR A 288 30.27 -93.73 -72.68
N LYS A 289 29.93 -93.61 -73.97
CA LYS A 289 30.80 -92.99 -74.97
C LYS A 289 30.87 -91.48 -74.77
N LEU A 290 29.71 -90.82 -74.62
CA LEU A 290 29.64 -89.38 -74.36
C LEU A 290 30.30 -88.98 -73.05
N GLU A 291 30.15 -89.78 -71.99
CA GLU A 291 30.84 -89.61 -70.71
C GLU A 291 32.36 -89.75 -70.86
N ARG A 292 32.85 -90.70 -71.68
CA ARG A 292 34.28 -90.82 -72.00
C ARG A 292 34.78 -89.64 -72.82
N ASP A 293 34.01 -89.19 -73.80
CA ASP A 293 34.36 -88.02 -74.62
C ASP A 293 34.40 -86.75 -73.75
N LEU A 294 33.44 -86.58 -72.83
CA LEU A 294 33.45 -85.51 -71.83
C LEU A 294 34.65 -85.61 -70.89
N TYR A 295 34.95 -86.81 -70.39
CA TYR A 295 36.11 -87.05 -69.54
C TYR A 295 37.41 -86.72 -70.27
N LEU A 296 37.55 -87.09 -71.54
CA LEU A 296 38.70 -86.72 -72.38
C LEU A 296 38.78 -85.21 -72.62
N LEU A 297 37.65 -84.52 -72.76
CA LEU A 297 37.59 -83.06 -72.89
C LEU A 297 37.92 -82.33 -71.59
N THR A 298 37.65 -82.94 -70.43
CA THR A 298 37.83 -82.34 -69.09
C THR A 298 39.10 -82.79 -68.38
N ALA A 299 39.83 -83.79 -68.90
CA ALA A 299 41.09 -84.28 -68.35
C ALA A 299 42.34 -83.54 -68.86
N LEU A 300 42.19 -82.39 -69.53
CA LEU A 300 43.27 -81.43 -69.76
C LEU A 300 43.42 -80.50 -68.54
N PRO A 301 44.64 -80.32 -67.98
CA PRO A 301 44.81 -79.56 -66.74
C PRO A 301 44.83 -78.03 -66.97
N ASP A 302 44.06 -77.36 -66.11
CA ASP A 302 44.11 -75.98 -65.58
C ASP A 302 44.82 -74.86 -66.37
N SER A 303 44.05 -73.81 -66.68
CA SER A 303 44.52 -72.43 -66.58
C SER A 303 43.35 -71.47 -66.30
N SER A 304 43.33 -71.01 -65.05
CA SER A 304 42.94 -69.67 -64.56
C SER A 304 41.49 -69.16 -64.68
N ASP A 305 41.00 -68.80 -63.49
CA ASP A 305 40.22 -67.58 -63.16
C ASP A 305 38.72 -67.50 -63.54
N THR A 306 37.89 -67.77 -62.52
CA THR A 306 36.83 -66.91 -61.92
C THR A 306 35.96 -65.98 -62.80
N PRO A 307 34.74 -65.60 -62.37
CA PRO A 307 33.54 -66.42 -62.21
C PRO A 307 32.30 -65.75 -62.88
N SER A 308 31.19 -66.49 -62.90
CA SER A 308 29.79 -66.00 -62.92
C SER A 308 29.31 -65.10 -64.06
N GLY A 309 28.71 -65.74 -65.06
CA GLY A 309 27.69 -65.13 -65.91
C GLY A 309 26.37 -64.99 -65.14
N GLY A 310 26.00 -63.74 -64.87
CA GLY A 310 24.74 -63.36 -64.25
C GLY A 310 23.53 -63.52 -65.18
N VAL A 311 22.40 -63.89 -64.59
CA VAL A 311 21.08 -63.76 -65.21
C VAL A 311 20.34 -62.65 -64.47
N GLN A 312 19.82 -61.73 -65.29
CA GLN A 312 19.31 -60.41 -64.93
C GLN A 312 18.04 -60.48 -64.08
N HIS A 313 17.97 -59.66 -63.02
CA HIS A 313 16.71 -59.12 -62.53
C HIS A 313 16.91 -57.64 -62.18
N GLN A 314 16.01 -56.81 -62.70
CA GLN A 314 16.09 -55.35 -62.76
C GLN A 314 16.23 -54.71 -61.38
N SER A 315 17.29 -53.92 -61.19
CA SER A 315 17.50 -53.04 -60.04
C SER A 315 16.74 -51.73 -60.23
N TYR A 316 15.74 -51.47 -59.38
CA TYR A 316 15.30 -50.11 -59.10
C TYR A 316 16.48 -49.36 -58.46
N SER A 317 16.90 -48.25 -59.05
CA SER A 317 17.96 -47.40 -58.51
C SER A 317 17.54 -46.88 -57.14
N ALA A 318 18.25 -47.29 -56.09
CA ALA A 318 18.18 -46.60 -54.80
C ALA A 318 18.76 -45.20 -55.00
N GLN A 319 17.88 -44.19 -55.08
CA GLN A 319 18.32 -42.80 -54.96
C GLN A 319 18.90 -42.63 -53.55
N PRO A 320 20.05 -41.95 -53.40
CA PRO A 320 20.59 -41.66 -52.08
C PRO A 320 19.55 -40.89 -51.26
N PRO A 321 19.39 -41.18 -49.95
CA PRO A 321 18.43 -40.49 -49.10
C PRO A 321 18.69 -38.98 -49.12
N ARG A 322 17.63 -38.20 -49.38
CA ARG A 322 17.68 -36.73 -49.44
C ARG A 322 17.94 -36.18 -48.04
N LEU A 323 18.90 -35.28 -47.92
CA LEU A 323 19.24 -34.61 -46.67
C LEU A 323 18.16 -33.58 -46.34
N TYR A 324 17.66 -33.56 -45.11
CA TYR A 324 16.64 -32.62 -44.65
C TYR A 324 17.03 -32.11 -43.28
N CYS A 325 17.10 -30.79 -43.13
CA CYS A 325 17.35 -30.15 -41.85
C CYS A 325 16.02 -29.75 -41.21
N ASP A 326 15.68 -30.34 -40.08
CA ASP A 326 14.47 -30.04 -39.30
C ASP A 326 14.55 -28.74 -38.49
N ILE A 327 15.73 -28.11 -38.41
CA ILE A 327 15.94 -26.82 -37.71
C ILE A 327 15.54 -25.63 -38.59
N CYS A 328 15.84 -25.66 -39.89
CA CYS A 328 15.48 -24.59 -40.84
C CYS A 328 14.52 -25.03 -41.96
N GLU A 329 14.10 -26.30 -41.96
CA GLU A 329 13.14 -26.91 -42.90
C GLU A 329 13.58 -26.87 -44.38
N GLU A 330 14.89 -26.81 -44.64
CA GLU A 330 15.47 -26.79 -45.98
C GLU A 330 15.87 -28.19 -46.45
N PHE A 331 15.52 -28.55 -47.68
CA PHE A 331 15.89 -29.83 -48.30
C PHE A 331 17.18 -29.73 -49.13
N ASP A 332 17.98 -30.80 -49.09
CA ASP A 332 19.18 -31.09 -49.89
C ASP A 332 20.39 -30.15 -49.72
N GLN A 333 20.36 -29.19 -48.79
CA GLN A 333 21.48 -28.27 -48.58
C GLN A 333 22.47 -28.73 -47.50
N HIS A 334 21.98 -29.09 -46.31
CA HIS A 334 22.77 -29.58 -45.18
C HIS A 334 21.93 -30.57 -44.36
N ASP A 335 22.59 -31.41 -43.57
CA ASP A 335 21.94 -32.26 -42.58
C ASP A 335 21.75 -31.47 -41.27
N THR A 336 20.88 -31.93 -40.37
CA THR A 336 20.54 -31.23 -39.12
C THR A 336 21.76 -30.79 -38.30
N GLU A 337 22.84 -31.57 -38.30
CA GLU A 337 24.05 -31.30 -37.49
C GLU A 337 24.96 -30.20 -38.06
N ASP A 338 24.83 -29.87 -39.34
CA ASP A 338 25.62 -28.83 -40.02
C ASP A 338 24.81 -27.54 -40.25
N CYS A 339 23.68 -27.38 -39.55
CA CYS A 339 22.82 -26.22 -39.74
C CYS A 339 23.53 -24.92 -39.29
N PRO A 340 23.72 -23.94 -40.18
CA PRO A 340 24.41 -22.68 -39.86
C PRO A 340 23.68 -21.86 -38.77
N VAL A 341 22.41 -22.17 -38.51
CA VAL A 341 21.61 -21.60 -37.41
C VAL A 341 22.06 -22.12 -36.05
N GLN A 342 22.65 -23.32 -35.97
CA GLN A 342 23.17 -23.90 -34.71
C GLN A 342 24.51 -23.28 -34.26
N GLY A 343 25.31 -22.73 -35.19
CA GLY A 343 26.63 -22.14 -34.90
C GLY A 343 26.62 -20.65 -34.52
N GLY A 344 25.45 -19.99 -34.58
CA GLY A 344 25.27 -18.61 -34.12
C GLY A 344 25.07 -18.56 -32.61
N SER A 345 26.08 -18.08 -31.90
CA SER A 345 26.11 -17.79 -30.46
C SER A 345 24.76 -17.40 -29.81
N SER A 346 24.31 -18.26 -28.90
CA SER A 346 23.54 -18.00 -27.66
C SER A 346 22.30 -17.09 -27.69
N GLU A 347 21.11 -17.69 -27.69
CA GLU A 347 20.06 -17.50 -26.67
C GLU A 347 19.04 -18.66 -26.80
N SER A 348 18.75 -19.38 -25.72
CA SER A 348 17.93 -20.61 -25.68
C SER A 348 16.40 -20.29 -25.54
N PRO A 349 15.48 -21.26 -25.62
CA PRO A 349 14.67 -21.56 -26.81
C PRO A 349 13.21 -21.12 -26.68
N ARG A 350 12.58 -20.68 -27.78
CA ARG A 350 11.10 -20.56 -27.85
C ARG A 350 10.51 -21.87 -28.39
N PRO A 351 9.47 -22.44 -27.74
CA PRO A 351 8.79 -23.62 -28.25
C PRO A 351 7.98 -23.26 -29.50
N SER A 352 8.14 -24.08 -30.53
CA SER A 352 7.36 -24.08 -31.76
C SER A 352 5.87 -24.28 -31.45
N THR A 353 5.11 -23.20 -31.44
CA THR A 353 3.65 -23.26 -31.45
C THR A 353 3.13 -22.92 -32.85
N ARG A 354 2.60 -23.97 -33.48
CA ARG A 354 1.73 -23.94 -34.66
C ARG A 354 0.69 -22.83 -34.51
N ARG A 355 0.76 -21.77 -35.32
CA ARG A 355 -0.35 -20.81 -35.47
C ARG A 355 -1.27 -21.25 -36.60
N LEU A 356 -2.43 -21.77 -36.20
CA LEU A 356 -3.64 -21.80 -37.03
C LEU A 356 -4.50 -20.58 -36.64
N ALA A 357 -4.76 -19.69 -37.59
CA ALA A 357 -5.94 -18.82 -37.73
C ALA A 357 -5.64 -17.87 -38.90
N ASP A 358 -6.22 -18.12 -40.08
CA ASP A 358 -7.53 -17.66 -40.54
C ASP A 358 -7.42 -16.37 -41.36
N ALA A 359 -8.37 -16.22 -42.28
CA ALA A 359 -8.33 -15.30 -43.38
C ALA A 359 -8.79 -13.90 -42.97
N SER A 360 -8.03 -12.87 -43.33
CA SER A 360 -8.54 -11.59 -43.87
C SER A 360 -7.38 -10.67 -44.23
N GLY A 361 -7.46 -10.05 -45.41
CA GLY A 361 -6.36 -9.32 -46.03
C GLY A 361 -6.02 -7.96 -45.40
N GLY A 362 -4.99 -7.34 -45.97
CA GLY A 362 -4.68 -5.93 -45.77
C GLY A 362 -3.23 -5.68 -45.35
N ALA A 363 -2.43 -5.20 -46.30
CA ALA A 363 -1.07 -4.74 -46.10
C ALA A 363 -0.98 -3.59 -45.07
N GLY A 364 0.12 -3.52 -44.31
CA GLY A 364 0.44 -2.36 -43.48
C GLY A 364 1.42 -2.61 -42.34
N SER A 365 2.68 -2.89 -42.69
CA SER A 365 3.81 -2.90 -41.77
C SER A 365 3.96 -1.53 -41.10
N ASN A 366 3.95 -1.48 -39.77
CA ASN A 366 4.64 -0.44 -39.00
C ASN A 366 5.33 -1.10 -37.81
N GLY A 367 6.67 -1.03 -37.86
CA GLY A 367 7.59 -1.65 -36.93
C GLY A 367 7.36 -1.24 -35.48
N GLY A 368 7.68 -2.19 -34.59
CA GLY A 368 7.60 -2.03 -33.15
C GLY A 368 8.36 -0.79 -32.70
N ALA A 369 7.62 0.19 -32.19
CA ALA A 369 8.19 1.19 -31.31
C ALA A 369 8.61 0.48 -30.02
N SER A 370 9.91 0.50 -29.71
CA SER A 370 10.43 0.10 -28.41
C SER A 370 9.65 0.82 -27.32
N ARG A 371 8.93 0.06 -26.49
CA ARG A 371 8.18 0.64 -25.37
C ARG A 371 9.20 1.22 -24.39
N PRO A 372 9.20 2.54 -24.13
CA PRO A 372 10.17 3.15 -23.22
C PRO A 372 10.00 2.55 -21.82
N TYR A 373 11.14 2.18 -21.20
CA TYR A 373 11.21 1.57 -19.87
C TYR A 373 11.85 2.55 -18.89
N CYS A 374 11.25 2.69 -17.71
CA CYS A 374 11.78 3.55 -16.67
C CYS A 374 12.51 2.71 -15.61
N HIS A 375 13.82 2.93 -15.44
CA HIS A 375 14.62 2.29 -14.38
C HIS A 375 14.39 2.88 -12.98
N ILE A 376 13.59 3.96 -12.83
CA ILE A 376 13.34 4.61 -11.53
C ILE A 376 12.09 4.01 -10.85
N CYS A 377 11.03 3.72 -11.61
CA CYS A 377 9.78 3.13 -11.11
C CYS A 377 9.47 1.74 -11.72
N GLU A 378 10.42 1.19 -12.48
CA GLU A 378 10.41 -0.17 -13.06
C GLU A 378 9.19 -0.53 -13.92
N ILE A 379 8.46 0.46 -14.46
CA ILE A 379 7.32 0.25 -15.36
C ILE A 379 7.61 0.64 -16.81
N PHE A 380 6.89 -0.01 -17.73
CA PHE A 380 6.91 0.31 -19.16
C PHE A 380 5.87 1.39 -19.48
N GLY A 381 6.29 2.49 -20.11
CA GLY A 381 5.38 3.57 -20.54
C GLY A 381 6.03 4.95 -20.67
N HIS A 382 7.17 5.20 -20.02
CA HIS A 382 7.94 6.44 -20.12
C HIS A 382 9.44 6.14 -19.93
N ASN A 383 10.32 7.07 -20.33
CA ASN A 383 11.77 6.96 -20.09
C ASN A 383 12.12 7.56 -18.72
N THR A 384 13.28 7.20 -18.18
CA THR A 384 13.77 7.67 -16.87
C THR A 384 13.81 9.19 -16.70
N VAL A 385 13.90 9.96 -17.79
CA VAL A 385 13.96 11.44 -17.76
C VAL A 385 12.59 12.07 -17.47
N ASP A 386 11.50 11.39 -17.82
CA ASP A 386 10.12 11.88 -17.65
C ASP A 386 9.43 11.25 -16.43
N CYS A 387 10.19 10.59 -15.55
CA CYS A 387 9.67 9.94 -14.36
C CYS A 387 9.39 10.97 -13.26
N ASN A 388 8.14 11.05 -12.82
CA ASN A 388 7.74 11.90 -11.69
C ASN A 388 8.21 11.24 -10.38
N GLN A 389 9.26 11.79 -9.76
CA GLN A 389 9.92 11.20 -8.58
C GLN A 389 9.15 11.41 -7.26
N ASP A 390 7.98 12.05 -7.30
CA ASP A 390 7.20 12.42 -6.10
C ASP A 390 6.15 11.38 -5.67
N GLU A 391 6.07 10.23 -6.33
CA GLU A 391 5.22 9.10 -5.91
C GLU A 391 6.04 7.85 -5.58
N THR A 392 7.05 8.00 -4.70
CA THR A 392 7.62 6.86 -3.97
C THR A 392 7.33 7.04 -2.48
N TYR A 393 6.31 6.32 -2.02
CA TYR A 393 6.08 5.96 -0.62
C TYR A 393 6.28 4.46 -0.48
#